data_AF-A0A6G3WNQ1-F1
#
_entry.id   AF-A0A6G3WNQ1-F1
#
_cell.length_a   1.000
_cell.length_b   1.000
_cell.length_c   1.000
_cell.angle_alpha   90.00
_cell.angle_beta   90.00
_cell.angle_gamma   90.00
#
_symmetry.space_group_name_H-M   'P 1'
#
loop_
_entity.id
_entity.type
_entity.pdbx_description
1 polymer ?
#
loop_
_entity_poly.entity_id
_entity_poly.type
_entity_poly.pdbx_seq_one_letter_code
_entity_poly.pdbx_strand_id
1 'polypeptide(L)'
;LFTDEYFWTSLRNTFTIGVLSTVPQLAMALGLAHLLNYKLRGRTFIRTAILLPYATSVAAATLVFAQLFGKDFGLINYVIGLVGFDPVDWQTGTVASQIAVSSIVIWRWTGYNALIYLAGMQSIPHELYEAAEMDGASRWRQFIHVTLPG
;
A
#
# COMPACT_ATOMS: atom_id res chain seq x y z
N LEU A 1 22.73 -20.57 15.40
CA LEU A 1 22.22 -19.36 14.71
C LEU A 1 22.30 -19.52 13.20
N PHE A 2 23.49 -19.52 12.57
CA PHE A 2 23.60 -19.61 11.09
C PHE A 2 23.29 -20.98 10.47
N THR A 3 23.17 -22.04 11.27
CA THR A 3 22.79 -23.40 10.84
C THR A 3 21.38 -23.80 11.27
N ASP A 4 20.64 -22.89 11.89
CA ASP A 4 19.29 -23.16 12.40
C ASP A 4 18.25 -22.94 11.30
N GLU A 5 17.52 -24.00 10.94
CA GLU A 5 16.47 -23.97 9.92
C GLU A 5 15.31 -23.04 10.30
N TYR A 6 15.01 -22.89 11.60
CA TYR A 6 14.00 -21.96 12.07
C TYR A 6 14.41 -20.50 11.85
N PHE A 7 15.69 -20.19 12.00
CA PHE A 7 16.23 -18.85 11.75
C PHE A 7 16.07 -18.48 10.26
N TRP A 8 16.50 -19.37 9.35
CA TRP A 8 16.39 -19.12 7.91
C TRP A 8 14.94 -19.04 7.44
N THR A 9 14.05 -19.86 7.99
CA THR A 9 12.62 -19.79 7.70
C THR A 9 12.01 -18.48 8.16
N SER A 10 12.31 -18.04 9.38
CA SER A 10 11.82 -16.77 9.93
C SER A 10 12.38 -15.56 9.18
N LEU A 11 13.65 -15.61 8.78
CA LEU A 11 14.30 -14.57 7.99
C LEU A 11 13.65 -14.45 6.61
N ARG A 12 13.42 -15.60 5.92
CA ARG A 12 12.72 -15.63 4.64
C ARG A 12 11.31 -15.06 4.77
N ASN A 13 10.55 -15.50 5.77
CA ASN A 13 9.19 -14.99 5.99
C ASN A 13 9.18 -13.48 6.23
N THR A 14 10.09 -12.97 7.06
CA THR A 14 10.22 -11.52 7.32
C THR A 14 10.55 -10.76 6.04
N PHE A 15 11.49 -11.25 5.25
CA PHE A 15 11.85 -10.64 3.98
C PHE A 15 10.70 -10.68 2.98
N THR A 16 10.02 -11.82 2.83
CA THR A 16 8.88 -11.95 1.91
C THR A 16 7.70 -11.09 2.33
N ILE A 17 7.35 -11.02 3.62
CA ILE A 17 6.35 -10.08 4.15
C ILE A 17 6.76 -8.63 3.86
N GLY A 18 8.05 -8.31 4.05
CA GLY A 18 8.61 -6.99 3.76
C GLY A 18 8.42 -6.61 2.29
N VAL A 19 8.74 -7.50 1.36
CA VAL A 19 8.57 -7.27 -0.08
C VAL A 19 7.08 -7.20 -0.47
N LEU A 20 6.27 -8.16 0.00
CA LEU A 20 4.82 -8.23 -0.28
C LEU A 20 4.05 -7.05 0.29
N SER A 21 4.52 -6.43 1.37
CA SER A 21 3.92 -5.19 1.89
C SER A 21 4.47 -3.97 1.16
N THR A 22 5.79 -3.83 1.08
CA THR A 22 6.44 -2.59 0.61
C THR A 22 6.17 -2.31 -0.86
N VAL A 23 6.34 -3.28 -1.76
CA VAL A 23 6.24 -3.02 -3.21
C VAL A 23 4.82 -2.56 -3.59
N PRO A 24 3.74 -3.29 -3.20
CA PRO A 24 2.39 -2.82 -3.49
C PRO A 24 2.05 -1.53 -2.77
N GLN A 25 2.48 -1.37 -1.51
CA GLN A 25 2.24 -0.16 -0.72
C GLN A 25 2.81 1.08 -1.39
N LEU A 26 4.07 1.04 -1.86
CA LEU A 26 4.69 2.18 -2.53
C LEU A 26 4.03 2.47 -3.87
N ALA A 27 3.66 1.43 -4.64
CA ALA A 27 2.93 1.60 -5.89
C ALA A 27 1.56 2.27 -5.67
N MET A 28 0.80 1.81 -4.67
CA MET A 28 -0.49 2.43 -4.28
C MET A 28 -0.31 3.85 -3.76
N ALA A 29 0.71 4.08 -2.92
CA ALA A 29 1.02 5.40 -2.39
C ALA A 29 1.37 6.39 -3.49
N LEU A 30 2.16 5.98 -4.48
CA LEU A 30 2.51 6.79 -5.64
C LEU A 30 1.27 7.12 -6.49
N GLY A 31 0.41 6.13 -6.74
CA GLY A 31 -0.87 6.34 -7.45
C GLY A 31 -1.79 7.32 -6.73
N LEU A 32 -1.94 7.19 -5.40
CA LEU A 32 -2.72 8.13 -4.59
C LEU A 32 -2.09 9.53 -4.57
N ALA A 33 -0.77 9.63 -4.45
CA ALA A 33 -0.06 10.90 -4.49
C ALA A 33 -0.29 11.63 -5.81
N HIS A 34 -0.15 10.91 -6.93
CA HIS A 34 -0.41 11.46 -8.26
C HIS A 34 -1.86 11.94 -8.40
N LEU A 35 -2.84 11.16 -7.94
CA LEU A 35 -4.25 11.55 -7.93
C LEU A 35 -4.49 12.82 -7.10
N LEU A 36 -3.87 12.89 -5.91
CA LEU A 36 -3.98 14.03 -4.99
C LEU A 36 -3.17 15.26 -5.41
N ASN A 37 -2.29 15.13 -6.40
CA ASN A 37 -1.58 16.25 -6.99
C ASN A 37 -2.48 17.09 -7.90
N TYR A 38 -3.55 16.51 -8.44
CA TYR A 38 -4.57 17.23 -9.18
C TYR A 38 -5.47 18.10 -8.28
N LYS A 39 -6.11 19.11 -8.88
CA LYS A 39 -7.11 19.97 -8.22
C LYS A 39 -8.42 19.19 -7.97
N LEU A 40 -8.45 18.39 -6.91
CA LEU A 40 -9.63 17.64 -6.48
C LEU A 40 -10.54 18.50 -5.58
N ARG A 41 -11.85 18.40 -5.78
CA ARG A 41 -12.85 18.92 -4.82
C ARG A 41 -12.78 18.06 -3.55
N GLY A 42 -12.68 18.69 -2.37
CA GLY A 42 -12.60 17.97 -1.09
C GLY A 42 -11.21 17.44 -0.73
N ARG A 43 -10.13 18.01 -1.28
CA ARG A 43 -8.74 17.55 -1.06
C ARG A 43 -8.37 17.37 0.43
N THR A 44 -8.78 18.28 1.30
CA THR A 44 -8.50 18.17 2.74
C THR A 44 -9.14 16.94 3.36
N PHE A 45 -10.41 16.68 3.04
CA PHE A 45 -11.12 15.51 3.53
C PHE A 45 -10.44 14.21 3.09
N ILE A 46 -10.06 14.11 1.81
CA ILE A 46 -9.38 12.92 1.27
C ILE A 46 -8.03 12.72 1.97
N ARG A 47 -7.23 13.78 2.13
CA ARG A 47 -5.93 13.72 2.84
C ARG A 47 -6.09 13.26 4.29
N THR A 48 -7.12 13.74 4.99
CA THR A 48 -7.41 13.29 6.36
C THR A 48 -7.85 11.83 6.38
N ALA A 49 -8.74 11.42 5.47
CA ALA A 49 -9.25 10.06 5.42
C ALA A 49 -8.14 9.02 5.17
N ILE A 50 -7.21 9.29 4.24
CA ILE A 50 -6.08 8.38 3.97
C ILE A 50 -5.07 8.32 5.13
N LEU A 51 -5.06 9.30 6.03
CA LEU A 51 -4.21 9.31 7.23
C LEU A 51 -4.82 8.58 8.43
N LEU A 52 -6.14 8.36 8.45
CA LEU A 52 -6.81 7.68 9.56
C LEU A 52 -6.21 6.31 9.92
N PRO A 53 -5.84 5.45 8.95
CA PRO A 53 -5.20 4.16 9.25
C PRO A 53 -3.91 4.30 10.07
N TYR A 54 -3.12 5.33 9.77
CA TYR A 54 -1.86 5.60 10.46
C TYR A 54 -2.08 6.01 11.92
N ALA A 55 -3.13 6.81 12.17
CA ALA A 55 -3.51 7.24 13.52
C ALA A 55 -4.16 6.13 14.37
N THR A 56 -4.60 5.03 13.75
CA THR A 56 -5.27 3.92 14.46
C THR A 56 -4.27 3.14 15.32
N SER A 57 -4.71 2.56 16.44
CA SER A 57 -3.88 1.66 17.27
C SER A 57 -3.52 0.38 16.50
N VAL A 58 -2.25 -0.04 16.59
CA VAL A 58 -1.78 -1.29 15.97
C VAL A 58 -2.56 -2.48 16.53
N ALA A 59 -2.79 -2.54 17.84
CA ALA A 59 -3.53 -3.64 18.46
C ALA A 59 -4.98 -3.72 17.95
N ALA A 60 -5.67 -2.57 17.86
CA ALA A 60 -7.04 -2.52 17.35
C ALA A 60 -7.10 -2.95 15.87
N ALA A 61 -6.17 -2.47 15.04
CA ALA A 61 -6.09 -2.86 13.64
C ALA A 61 -5.86 -4.37 13.49
N THR A 62 -4.94 -4.95 14.27
CA THR A 62 -4.69 -6.40 14.26
C THR A 62 -5.93 -7.20 14.64
N LEU A 63 -6.69 -6.78 15.66
CA LEU A 63 -7.93 -7.47 16.05
C LEU A 63 -8.99 -7.43 14.94
N VAL A 64 -9.20 -6.26 14.33
CA VAL A 64 -10.15 -6.12 13.21
C VAL A 64 -9.73 -7.00 12.04
N PHE A 65 -8.46 -6.96 11.65
CA PHE A 65 -7.98 -7.77 10.53
C PHE A 65 -7.97 -9.26 10.84
N ALA A 66 -7.69 -9.68 12.08
CA ALA A 66 -7.81 -11.07 12.49
C ALA A 66 -9.24 -11.60 12.33
N GLN A 67 -10.26 -10.76 12.58
CA GLN A 67 -11.66 -11.10 12.31
C GLN A 67 -11.94 -11.16 10.79
N LEU A 68 -11.44 -10.21 10.01
CA LEU A 68 -11.60 -10.21 8.55
C LEU A 68 -11.01 -11.46 7.89
N PHE A 69 -9.84 -11.89 8.36
CA PHE A 69 -9.09 -13.05 7.89
C PHE A 69 -9.39 -14.34 8.69
N GLY A 70 -10.51 -14.39 9.40
CA GLY A 70 -10.98 -15.62 10.06
C GLY A 70 -11.25 -16.73 9.04
N LYS A 71 -10.89 -17.97 9.37
CA LYS A 71 -11.08 -19.12 8.45
C LYS A 71 -12.55 -19.41 8.18
N ASP A 72 -13.34 -19.62 9.24
CA ASP A 72 -14.73 -20.09 9.12
C ASP A 72 -15.74 -18.94 8.99
N PHE A 73 -15.47 -17.79 9.63
CA PHE A 73 -16.40 -16.65 9.69
C PHE A 73 -15.76 -15.32 9.25
N GLY A 74 -14.65 -15.36 8.51
CA GLY A 74 -13.99 -14.15 8.02
C GLY A 74 -14.67 -13.55 6.79
N LEU A 75 -14.77 -12.23 6.76
CA LEU A 75 -15.34 -11.50 5.62
C LEU A 75 -14.60 -11.80 4.31
N ILE A 76 -13.28 -11.98 4.37
CA ILE A 76 -12.48 -12.27 3.18
C ILE A 76 -12.85 -13.63 2.59
N ASN A 77 -12.97 -14.67 3.42
CA ASN A 77 -13.39 -16.00 2.97
C ASN A 77 -14.86 -16.01 2.51
N TYR A 78 -15.73 -15.22 3.15
CA TYR A 78 -17.09 -15.05 2.67
C TYR A 78 -17.12 -14.52 1.23
N VAL A 79 -16.36 -13.46 0.94
CA VAL A 79 -16.28 -12.89 -0.43
C VAL A 79 -15.66 -13.88 -1.42
N ILE A 80 -14.62 -14.61 -1.02
CA ILE A 80 -14.00 -15.67 -1.85
C ILE A 80 -15.02 -16.77 -2.19
N GLY A 81 -15.83 -17.18 -1.21
CA GLY A 81 -16.89 -18.17 -1.39
C GLY A 81 -17.99 -17.71 -2.34
N LEU A 82 -18.31 -16.41 -2.41
CA LEU A 82 -19.27 -15.86 -3.39
C LEU A 82 -18.81 -16.06 -4.85
N VAL A 83 -17.50 -16.18 -5.07
CA VAL A 83 -16.89 -16.40 -6.39
C VAL A 83 -16.70 -17.91 -6.67
N GLY A 84 -17.06 -18.79 -5.73
CA GLY A 84 -17.04 -20.25 -5.90
C GLY A 84 -15.71 -20.93 -5.50
N PHE A 85 -14.85 -20.23 -4.75
CA PHE A 85 -13.58 -20.80 -4.25
C PHE A 85 -13.71 -21.31 -2.82
N ASP A 86 -12.88 -22.29 -2.46
CA ASP A 86 -12.82 -22.83 -1.10
C ASP A 86 -12.23 -21.82 -0.09
N PRO A 87 -12.62 -21.90 1.19
CA PRO A 87 -12.07 -21.04 2.25
C PRO A 87 -10.54 -21.19 2.38
N VAL A 88 -9.84 -20.07 2.46
CA VAL A 88 -8.39 -20.03 2.63
C VAL A 88 -8.03 -20.00 4.12
N ASP A 89 -7.02 -20.76 4.51
CA ASP A 89 -6.46 -20.69 5.87
C ASP A 89 -5.36 -19.63 5.95
N TRP A 90 -5.73 -18.47 6.50
CA TRP A 90 -4.86 -17.30 6.61
C TRP A 90 -3.89 -17.34 7.81
N GLN A 91 -3.92 -18.40 8.64
CA GLN A 91 -3.18 -18.43 9.91
C GLN A 91 -2.04 -19.46 9.94
N THR A 92 -2.00 -20.39 8.99
CA THR A 92 -1.11 -21.58 9.02
C THR A 92 0.32 -21.36 8.48
N GLY A 93 0.84 -20.14 8.52
CA GLY A 93 2.23 -19.85 8.11
C GLY A 93 2.51 -20.00 6.61
N THR A 94 1.48 -20.09 5.78
CA THR A 94 1.58 -20.18 4.31
C THR A 94 1.74 -18.80 3.66
N VAL A 95 1.82 -18.73 2.33
CA VAL A 95 1.79 -17.46 1.59
C VAL A 95 0.52 -16.65 1.93
N ALA A 96 -0.60 -17.33 2.21
CA ALA A 96 -1.83 -16.67 2.62
C ALA A 96 -1.65 -15.87 3.92
N SER A 97 -0.97 -16.42 4.94
CA SER A 97 -0.72 -15.68 6.18
C SER A 97 0.18 -14.47 5.95
N GLN A 98 1.16 -14.58 5.05
CA GLN A 98 2.01 -13.45 4.68
C GLN A 98 1.21 -12.34 4.00
N ILE A 99 0.30 -12.69 3.08
CA ILE A 99 -0.62 -11.74 2.44
C ILE A 99 -1.51 -11.05 3.49
N ALA A 100 -2.08 -11.80 4.43
CA ALA A 100 -2.92 -11.24 5.48
C ALA A 100 -2.16 -10.21 6.34
N VAL A 101 -0.93 -10.54 6.75
CA VAL A 101 -0.07 -9.61 7.50
C VAL A 101 0.33 -8.39 6.65
N SER A 102 0.77 -8.61 5.42
CA SER A 102 1.16 -7.53 4.49
C SER A 102 0.00 -6.57 4.21
N SER A 103 -1.24 -7.06 4.19
CA SER A 103 -2.45 -6.25 3.98
C SER A 103 -2.65 -5.19 5.09
N ILE A 104 -2.36 -5.54 6.34
CA ILE A 104 -2.41 -4.61 7.49
C ILE A 104 -1.37 -3.51 7.31
N VAL A 105 -0.14 -3.89 6.95
CA VAL A 105 0.97 -2.96 6.75
C VAL A 105 0.65 -1.99 5.60
N ILE A 106 0.20 -2.52 4.47
CA ILE A 106 -0.24 -1.74 3.31
C ILE A 106 -1.30 -0.73 3.74
N TRP A 107 -2.39 -1.18 4.37
CA TRP A 107 -3.50 -0.31 4.75
C TRP A 107 -3.06 0.82 5.68
N ARG A 108 -2.19 0.52 6.65
CA ARG A 108 -1.70 1.48 7.65
C ARG A 108 -0.80 2.56 7.04
N TRP A 109 0.11 2.18 6.15
CA TRP A 109 1.22 3.05 5.73
C TRP A 109 1.05 3.68 4.35
N THR A 110 0.13 3.19 3.53
CA THR A 110 -0.08 3.70 2.16
C THR A 110 -0.39 5.20 2.16
N GLY A 111 -1.32 5.66 3.00
CA GLY A 111 -1.71 7.08 3.02
C GLY A 111 -0.61 8.02 3.52
N TYR A 112 0.16 7.58 4.52
CA TYR A 112 1.32 8.33 5.01
C TYR A 112 2.37 8.51 3.90
N ASN A 113 2.76 7.41 3.24
CA ASN A 113 3.72 7.48 2.13
C ASN A 113 3.19 8.27 0.94
N ALA A 114 1.88 8.20 0.65
CA ALA A 114 1.27 8.99 -0.40
C ALA A 114 1.42 10.50 -0.15
N LEU A 115 1.34 10.95 1.10
CA LEU A 115 1.56 12.36 1.44
C LEU A 115 3.03 12.78 1.33
N ILE A 116 3.97 11.90 1.66
CA ILE A 116 5.40 12.15 1.43
C ILE A 116 5.66 12.32 -0.07
N TYR A 117 5.19 11.39 -0.89
CA TYR A 117 5.31 11.51 -2.34
C TYR A 117 4.63 12.76 -2.87
N LEU A 118 3.42 13.07 -2.40
CA LEU A 118 2.73 14.29 -2.79
C LEU A 118 3.53 15.54 -2.45
N ALA A 119 4.14 15.62 -1.27
CA ALA A 119 4.99 16.76 -0.90
C ALA A 119 6.18 16.90 -1.85
N GLY A 120 6.85 15.80 -2.21
CA GLY A 120 7.92 15.79 -3.20
C GLY A 120 7.46 16.22 -4.59
N MET A 121 6.30 15.73 -5.06
CA MET A 121 5.73 16.16 -6.35
C MET A 121 5.40 17.65 -6.36
N GLN A 122 4.97 18.21 -5.23
CA GLN A 122 4.61 19.62 -5.08
C GLN A 122 5.83 20.54 -4.93
N SER A 123 7.03 20.01 -4.63
CA SER A 123 8.26 20.81 -4.61
C SER A 123 8.90 20.99 -5.98
N ILE A 124 8.49 20.21 -6.99
CA ILE A 124 8.99 20.32 -8.36
C ILE A 124 8.51 21.65 -8.97
N PRO A 125 9.42 22.52 -9.47
CA PRO A 125 9.04 23.79 -10.09
C PRO A 125 8.06 23.61 -11.24
N HIS A 126 7.03 24.47 -11.31
CA HIS A 126 6.01 24.38 -12.36
C HIS A 126 6.59 24.54 -13.77
N GLU A 127 7.67 25.31 -13.90
CA GLU A 127 8.40 25.56 -15.14
C GLU A 127 8.88 24.27 -15.82
N LEU A 128 9.22 23.21 -15.07
CA LEU A 128 9.61 21.92 -15.65
C LEU A 128 8.43 21.20 -16.30
N TYR A 129 7.23 21.34 -15.75
CA TYR A 129 6.02 20.80 -16.34
C TYR A 129 5.61 21.59 -17.59
N GLU A 130 5.74 22.92 -17.55
CA GLU A 130 5.48 23.79 -18.71
C GLU A 130 6.46 23.50 -19.84
N ALA A 131 7.77 23.39 -19.55
CA ALA A 131 8.78 23.03 -20.55
C ALA A 131 8.47 21.67 -21.20
N ALA A 132 8.10 20.67 -20.40
CA ALA A 132 7.71 19.36 -20.92
C ALA A 132 6.43 19.43 -21.78
N GLU A 133 5.45 20.26 -21.42
CA GLU A 133 4.24 20.48 -22.22
C GLU A 133 4.56 21.18 -23.55
N MET A 134 5.47 22.15 -23.54
CA MET A 134 5.98 22.80 -24.76
C MET A 134 6.71 21.82 -25.68
N ASP A 135 7.42 20.84 -25.12
CA ASP A 135 8.05 19.73 -25.85
C ASP A 135 7.04 18.63 -26.31
N GLY A 136 5.74 18.84 -26.09
CA GLY A 136 4.68 17.92 -26.49
C GLY A 136 4.58 16.66 -25.61
N ALA A 137 5.12 16.68 -24.39
CA ALA A 137 5.02 15.55 -23.47
C ALA A 137 3.58 15.37 -22.96
N SER A 138 3.02 14.18 -23.15
CA SER A 138 1.73 13.81 -22.55
C SER A 138 1.83 13.71 -21.02
N ARG A 139 0.71 13.78 -20.31
CA ARG A 139 0.66 13.66 -18.83
C ARG A 139 1.36 12.41 -18.28
N TRP A 140 1.29 11.29 -19.00
CA TRP A 140 2.00 10.06 -18.63
C TRP A 140 3.52 10.21 -18.80
N ARG A 141 3.96 10.87 -19.87
CA ARG A 141 5.38 11.13 -20.12
C ARG A 141 5.95 12.10 -19.10
N GLN A 142 5.19 13.14 -18.72
CA GLN A 142 5.51 14.05 -17.62
C GLN A 142 5.63 13.30 -16.29
N PHE A 143 4.70 12.38 -15.99
CA PHE A 143 4.78 11.56 -14.78
C PHE A 143 6.07 10.74 -14.69
N ILE A 144 6.46 10.06 -15.77
CA ILE A 144 7.66 9.20 -15.79
C ILE A 144 8.96 10.01 -15.81
N HIS A 145 9.02 11.13 -16.53
CA HIS A 145 10.28 11.84 -16.81
C HIS A 145 10.48 13.10 -15.95
N VAL A 146 9.44 13.62 -15.33
CA VAL A 146 9.50 14.82 -14.47
C VAL A 146 9.11 14.44 -13.03
N THR A 147 7.95 13.82 -12.84
CA THR A 147 7.42 13.56 -11.48
C THR A 147 8.13 12.45 -10.73
N LEU A 148 8.45 11.33 -11.39
CA LEU A 148 9.13 10.17 -10.79
C LEU A 148 10.62 10.43 -10.45
N PRO A 149 11.41 11.07 -11.34
CA PRO A 149 12.82 11.36 -11.07
C PRO A 149 13.01 12.49 -10.04
N GLY A 150 12.08 13.46 -10.00
CA GLY A 150 12.17 14.66 -9.16
C GLY A 150 12.88 15.81 -9.85
#